data_AF-A0A351FS57-F1
#
_entry.id   AF-A0A351FS57-F1
#
_cell.length_a   1.000
_cell.length_b   1.000
_cell.length_c   1.000
_cell.angle_alpha   90.00
_cell.angle_beta   90.00
_cell.angle_gamma   90.00
#
_symmetry.space_group_name_H-M   'P 1'
#
loop_
_entity.id
_entity.type
_entity.pdbx_description
1 polymer ?
#
loop_
_entity_poly.entity_id
_entity_poly.type
_entity_poly.pdbx_seq_one_letter_code
_entity_poly.pdbx_strand_id
1 'polypeptide(L)'
;YEMAFRMQASVPELVDFSTETQSTIERYGPDALNKGTYANNCLIARRLLERGVRFVQLMHSGWDQHGNLFTQLERQCEDTDAPSAALVQDLKDRGMLDDTLVVWGGEFG
;
A
#
# COMPACT_ATOMS: atom_id res chain seq x y z
N TYR A 1 1.04 -26.59 4.44
CA TYR A 1 0.81 -26.45 5.89
C TYR A 1 1.84 -25.53 6.55
N GLU A 2 3.14 -25.70 6.28
CA GLU A 2 4.18 -24.87 6.92
C GLU A 2 4.20 -23.40 6.46
N MET A 3 4.00 -23.09 5.17
CA MET A 3 3.91 -21.69 4.69
C MET A 3 2.69 -20.94 5.24
N ALA A 4 1.51 -21.58 5.28
CA ALA A 4 0.31 -20.97 5.84
C ALA A 4 0.46 -20.70 7.36
N PHE A 5 1.15 -21.60 8.07
CA PHE A 5 1.48 -21.42 9.49
C PHE A 5 2.52 -20.31 9.71
N ARG A 6 3.58 -20.23 8.90
CA ARG A 6 4.56 -19.13 8.93
C ARG A 6 3.90 -17.79 8.60
N MET A 7 2.97 -17.75 7.64
CA MET A 7 2.14 -16.57 7.38
C MET A 7 1.34 -16.18 8.63
N GLN A 8 0.58 -17.11 9.22
CA GLN A 8 -0.23 -16.88 10.43
C GLN A 8 0.59 -16.38 11.63
N ALA A 9 1.77 -16.95 11.88
CA ALA A 9 2.67 -16.54 12.95
C ALA A 9 3.31 -15.16 12.70
N SER A 10 3.51 -14.78 11.43
CA SER A 10 4.10 -13.50 11.04
C SER A 10 3.11 -12.33 10.94
N VAL A 11 1.79 -12.59 10.96
CA VAL A 11 0.75 -11.54 10.82
C VAL A 11 0.89 -10.42 11.86
N PRO A 12 1.12 -10.70 13.17
CA PRO A 12 1.21 -9.62 14.16
C PRO A 12 2.32 -8.62 13.85
N GLU A 13 3.52 -9.12 13.52
CA GLU A 13 4.65 -8.26 13.16
C GLU A 13 4.46 -7.58 11.80
N LEU A 14 3.73 -8.20 10.87
CA LEU A 14 3.47 -7.62 9.55
C LEU A 14 2.69 -6.30 9.67
N VAL A 15 1.72 -6.24 10.59
CA VAL A 15 0.79 -5.10 10.76
C VAL A 15 1.13 -4.19 11.94
N ASP A 16 2.23 -4.45 12.65
CA ASP A 16 2.71 -3.60 13.74
C ASP A 16 3.71 -2.55 13.25
N PHE A 17 3.25 -1.31 13.13
CA PHE A 17 4.04 -0.17 12.66
C PHE A 17 4.72 0.63 13.78
N SER A 18 4.73 0.13 15.02
CA SER A 18 5.32 0.84 16.16
C SER A 18 6.81 1.17 16.02
N THR A 19 7.52 0.45 15.14
CA THR A 19 8.94 0.65 14.83
C THR A 19 9.20 1.51 13.60
N GLU A 20 8.17 1.94 12.87
CA GLU A 20 8.33 2.82 11.71
C GLU A 20 8.74 4.22 12.14
N THR A 21 9.57 4.86 11.33
CA THR A 21 9.93 6.26 11.58
C THR A 21 8.74 7.16 11.29
N GLN A 22 8.65 8.27 12.03
CA GLN A 22 7.60 9.25 11.80
C GLN A 22 7.59 9.76 10.36
N SER A 23 8.77 10.00 9.77
CA SER A 23 8.89 10.46 8.39
C SER A 23 8.41 9.43 7.36
N THR A 24 8.54 8.12 7.66
CA THR A 24 7.93 7.06 6.84
C THR A 24 6.41 7.18 6.91
N ILE A 25 5.83 7.23 8.11
CA ILE A 25 4.38 7.31 8.29
C ILE A 25 3.79 8.55 7.60
N GLU A 26 4.41 9.72 7.79
CA GLU A 26 3.97 10.98 7.19
C GLU A 26 4.00 10.94 5.65
N ARG A 27 4.96 10.23 5.06
CA ARG A 27 5.07 10.10 3.60
C ARG A 27 3.91 9.31 2.99
N TYR A 28 3.42 8.28 3.68
CA TYR A 28 2.26 7.50 3.24
C TYR A 28 0.93 8.23 3.49
N GLY A 29 0.96 9.36 4.20
CA GLY A 29 -0.19 10.20 4.45
C GLY A 29 -0.91 9.91 5.77
N PRO A 30 -1.95 10.71 6.09
CA PRO A 30 -2.61 10.71 7.39
C PRO A 30 -3.28 9.37 7.74
N ASP A 31 -3.67 8.60 6.72
CA ASP A 31 -4.36 7.32 6.87
C ASP A 31 -3.42 6.11 6.94
N ALA A 32 -2.10 6.31 6.94
CA ALA A 32 -1.12 5.23 6.94
C ALA A 32 -1.26 4.25 8.13
N LEU A 33 -1.70 4.74 9.29
CA LEU A 33 -1.93 3.92 10.49
C LEU A 33 -3.40 3.52 10.70
N ASN A 34 -4.29 3.94 9.80
CA ASN A 34 -5.71 3.62 9.87
C ASN A 34 -5.95 2.27 9.18
N LYS A 35 -6.32 1.24 9.95
CA LYS A 35 -6.42 -0.13 9.43
C LYS A 35 -7.48 -0.24 8.33
N GLY A 36 -7.10 -0.84 7.21
CA GLY A 36 -7.99 -1.09 6.07
C GLY A 36 -8.04 0.03 5.04
N THR A 37 -7.38 1.17 5.28
CA THR A 37 -7.20 2.20 4.27
C THR A 37 -6.19 1.77 3.22
N TYR A 38 -6.23 2.43 2.06
CA TYR A 38 -5.28 2.19 0.99
C TYR A 38 -3.84 2.51 1.40
N ALA A 39 -3.64 3.60 2.13
CA ALA A 39 -2.35 3.99 2.69
C ALA A 39 -1.76 2.91 3.62
N ASN A 40 -2.58 2.38 4.53
CA ASN A 40 -2.17 1.30 5.41
C ASN A 40 -1.81 0.03 4.63
N ASN A 41 -2.61 -0.32 3.61
CA ASN A 41 -2.32 -1.47 2.76
C ASN A 41 -1.02 -1.30 1.96
N CYS A 42 -0.66 -0.08 1.55
CA CYS A 42 0.64 0.19 0.91
C CYS A 42 1.83 -0.10 1.85
N LEU A 43 1.74 0.28 3.13
CA LEU A 43 2.77 -0.09 4.12
C LEU A 43 2.88 -1.60 4.32
N ILE A 44 1.73 -2.29 4.40
CA ILE A 44 1.69 -3.76 4.47
C ILE A 44 2.33 -4.37 3.22
N ALA A 45 2.04 -3.83 2.02
CA ALA A 45 2.58 -4.30 0.76
C ALA A 45 4.11 -4.23 0.73
N ARG A 46 4.70 -3.10 1.13
CA ARG A 46 6.16 -2.99 1.29
C ARG A 46 6.70 -4.09 2.20
N ARG A 47 6.10 -4.28 3.38
CA ARG A 47 6.56 -5.27 4.35
C ARG A 47 6.39 -6.72 3.90
N LEU A 48 5.39 -7.02 3.07
CA LEU A 48 5.22 -8.30 2.39
C LEU A 48 6.36 -8.53 1.39
N LEU A 49 6.67 -7.52 0.58
CA LEU A 49 7.76 -7.59 -0.39
C LEU A 49 9.12 -7.77 0.29
N GLU A 50 9.38 -7.07 1.42
CA GLU A 50 10.59 -7.25 2.25
C GLU A 50 10.75 -8.67 2.79
N ARG A 51 9.63 -9.38 2.97
CA ARG A 51 9.59 -10.78 3.44
C ARG A 51 9.63 -11.79 2.29
N GLY A 52 9.89 -11.33 1.06
CA GLY A 52 10.06 -12.19 -0.12
C GLY A 52 8.75 -12.64 -0.77
N VAL A 53 7.62 -11.98 -0.49
CA VAL A 53 6.39 -12.22 -1.23
C VAL A 53 6.57 -11.78 -2.68
N ARG A 54 6.34 -12.70 -3.62
CA ARG A 54 6.66 -12.50 -5.05
C ARG A 54 5.63 -11.69 -5.83
N PHE A 55 4.42 -11.55 -5.28
CA PHE A 55 3.30 -10.87 -5.92
C PHE A 55 2.39 -10.26 -4.86
N VAL A 56 2.14 -8.97 -4.97
CA VAL A 56 1.22 -8.22 -4.10
C VAL A 56 0.31 -7.40 -5.00
N GLN A 57 -0.99 -7.47 -4.75
CA GLN A 57 -1.99 -6.66 -5.44
C GLN A 57 -2.63 -5.70 -4.44
N LEU A 58 -2.65 -4.42 -4.78
CA LEU A 58 -3.37 -3.38 -4.06
C LEU A 58 -4.61 -3.02 -4.88
N MET A 59 -5.76 -2.93 -4.23
CA MET A 59 -7.02 -2.54 -4.86
C MET A 59 -7.58 -1.31 -4.15
N HIS A 60 -7.97 -0.29 -4.93
CA HIS A 60 -8.78 0.83 -4.48
C HIS A 60 -10.09 0.81 -5.25
N SER A 61 -11.21 0.61 -4.57
CA SER A 61 -12.53 0.62 -5.22
C SER A 61 -13.06 2.04 -5.42
N GLY A 62 -14.16 2.19 -6.15
CA GLY A 62 -14.90 3.46 -6.21
C GLY A 62 -14.57 4.35 -7.40
N TRP A 63 -13.87 3.84 -8.41
CA TRP A 63 -13.50 4.56 -9.64
C TRP A 63 -14.56 4.50 -10.76
N ASP A 64 -15.80 4.11 -10.44
CA ASP A 64 -16.93 3.99 -11.38
C ASP A 64 -18.04 5.02 -11.07
N GLN A 65 -17.66 6.29 -10.96
CA GLN A 65 -18.58 7.34 -10.54
C GLN A 65 -19.45 7.84 -11.69
N HIS A 66 -20.76 7.80 -11.47
CA HIS A 66 -21.77 8.31 -12.40
C HIS A 66 -22.39 9.65 -11.95
N GLY A 67 -21.89 10.22 -10.85
CA GLY A 67 -22.36 11.48 -10.27
C GLY A 67 -21.41 12.01 -9.20
N ASN A 68 -21.55 13.29 -8.83
CA ASN A 68 -20.63 13.99 -7.91
C ASN A 68 -19.15 13.84 -8.29
N LEU A 69 -18.86 13.85 -9.60
CA LEU A 69 -17.54 13.55 -10.17
C LEU A 69 -16.43 14.37 -9.52
N PHE A 70 -16.61 15.69 -9.40
CA PHE A 70 -15.57 16.56 -8.84
C PHE A 70 -15.18 16.15 -7.42
N THR A 71 -16.15 15.97 -6.52
CA THR A 71 -15.87 15.70 -5.11
C THR A 71 -15.47 14.26 -4.85
N GLN A 72 -16.03 13.29 -5.59
CA GLN A 72 -15.65 11.89 -5.42
C GLN A 72 -14.29 11.61 -6.06
N LEU A 73 -14.02 12.12 -7.26
CA LEU A 73 -12.74 11.91 -7.94
C LEU A 73 -11.59 12.55 -7.15
N GLU A 74 -11.79 13.75 -6.63
CA GLU A 74 -10.82 14.42 -5.74
C GLU A 74 -10.45 13.51 -4.55
N ARG A 75 -11.44 12.96 -3.85
CA ARG A 75 -11.19 12.02 -2.73
C ARG A 75 -10.47 10.76 -3.17
N GLN A 76 -10.85 10.14 -4.30
CA GLN A 76 -10.15 8.96 -4.81
C GLN A 76 -8.67 9.25 -5.11
N CYS A 77 -8.38 10.43 -5.68
CA CYS A 77 -7.03 10.87 -5.92
C CYS A 77 -6.28 11.11 -4.60
N GLU A 78 -6.89 11.78 -3.62
CA GLU A 78 -6.31 12.00 -2.28
C GLU A 78 -5.96 10.68 -1.58
N ASP A 79 -6.85 9.68 -1.65
CA ASP A 79 -6.69 8.38 -1.02
C ASP A 79 -5.54 7.56 -1.62
N THR A 80 -5.19 7.80 -2.89
CA THR A 80 -4.26 6.95 -3.65
C THR A 80 -2.92 7.61 -3.97
N ASP A 81 -2.88 8.91 -4.25
CA ASP A 81 -1.69 9.59 -4.78
C ASP A 81 -0.46 9.46 -3.88
N ALA A 82 -0.53 10.03 -2.66
CA ALA A 82 0.56 10.01 -1.69
C ALA A 82 1.03 8.59 -1.30
N PRO A 83 0.14 7.66 -0.90
CA PRO A 83 0.58 6.32 -0.50
C PRO A 83 1.14 5.49 -1.64
N SER A 84 0.66 5.65 -2.87
CA SER A 84 1.24 4.97 -4.04
C SER A 84 2.64 5.49 -4.36
N ALA A 85 2.83 6.81 -4.33
CA ALA A 85 4.14 7.42 -4.52
C ALA A 85 5.11 7.00 -3.40
N ALA A 86 4.65 6.97 -2.14
CA ALA A 86 5.44 6.56 -1.00
C ALA A 86 5.91 5.10 -1.11
N LEU A 87 5.04 4.19 -1.54
CA LEU A 87 5.39 2.79 -1.77
C LEU A 87 6.50 2.66 -2.83
N VAL A 88 6.34 3.29 -3.98
CA VAL A 88 7.35 3.23 -5.06
C VAL A 88 8.69 3.82 -4.59
N GLN A 89 8.66 4.93 -3.85
CA GLN A 89 9.86 5.54 -3.30
C GLN A 89 10.53 4.63 -2.26
N ASP A 90 9.76 3.98 -1.37
CA ASP A 90 10.31 3.05 -0.39
C ASP A 90 10.94 1.81 -1.04
N LEU A 91 10.32 1.27 -2.10
CA LEU A 91 10.91 0.18 -2.87
C LEU A 91 12.25 0.61 -3.48
N LYS A 92 12.33 1.85 -3.98
CA LYS A 92 13.58 2.41 -4.50
C LYS A 92 14.63 2.61 -3.41
N ASP A 93 14.27 3.24 -2.29
CA ASP A 93 15.18 3.53 -1.18
C ASP A 93 15.76 2.24 -0.55
N ARG A 94 15.05 1.12 -0.70
CA ARG A 94 15.44 -0.20 -0.21
C ARG A 94 16.12 -1.10 -1.26
N GLY A 95 16.32 -0.59 -2.49
CA GLY A 95 16.91 -1.35 -3.60
C GLY A 95 16.02 -2.47 -4.15
N MET A 96 14.74 -2.51 -3.76
CA MET A 96 13.78 -3.51 -4.22
C MET A 96 13.16 -3.14 -5.58
N LEU A 97 13.22 -1.87 -5.98
CA LEU A 97 12.71 -1.45 -7.28
C LEU A 97 13.59 -1.95 -8.44
N ASP A 98 14.82 -2.40 -8.16
CA ASP A 98 15.75 -2.93 -9.16
C ASP A 98 15.28 -4.28 -9.74
N ASP A 99 14.51 -5.06 -8.97
CA ASP A 99 13.99 -6.37 -9.37
C ASP A 99 12.45 -6.50 -9.26
N THR A 100 11.76 -5.43 -8.85
CA THR A 100 10.29 -5.39 -8.74
C THR A 100 9.67 -4.57 -9.86
N LEU A 101 8.79 -5.21 -10.64
CA LEU A 101 7.92 -4.51 -11.59
C LEU A 101 6.70 -3.93 -10.85
N VAL A 102 6.49 -2.62 -10.95
CA VAL A 102 5.28 -1.94 -10.45
C VAL A 102 4.36 -1.62 -11.63
N VAL A 103 3.09 -2.03 -11.53
CA VAL A 103 2.05 -1.74 -12.52
C VAL A 103 0.92 -0.96 -11.83
N TRP A 104 0.57 0.19 -12.40
CA TRP A 104 -0.56 1.01 -11.97
C TRP A 104 -1.60 1.08 -13.08
N GLY A 105 -2.85 0.77 -12.75
CA GLY A 105 -3.94 0.83 -13.73
C GLY A 105 -5.30 0.64 -13.07
N GLY A 106 -6.33 0.97 -13.82
CA GLY A 106 -7.74 0.74 -13.48
C GLY A 106 -8.39 -0.24 -14.43
N GLU A 107 -9.58 -0.72 -14.07
CA GLU A 107 -10.40 -1.59 -14.91
C GLU A 107 -10.98 -0.82 -16.11
N PHE A 108 -11.46 0.40 -15.85
CA PHE A 108 -12.08 1.32 -16.81
C PHE A 108 -11.71 2.78 -16.46
N GLY A 109 -11.99 3.73 -17.36
CA GLY A 109 -11.76 5.16 -17.17
C GLY A 109 -12.68 6.03 -18.03
#